data_AF-A0A942AC14-F1
#
_entry.id   AF-A0A942AC14-F1
#
_cell.length_a   1.000
_cell.length_b   1.000
_cell.length_c   1.000
_cell.angle_alpha   90.00
_cell.angle_beta   90.00
_cell.angle_gamma   90.00
#
_symmetry.space_group_name_H-M   'P 1'
#
loop_
_entity.id
_entity.type
_entity.pdbx_description
1 polymer ?
#
loop_
_entity_poly.entity_id
_entity_poly.type
_entity_poly.pdbx_seq_one_letter_code
_entity_poly.pdbx_strand_id
1 'polypeptide(L)'
;MSEIERMVEQAQEFIRRQTGTYYNLFNQPPEQNLEDFIGKLSNSQISVDGPEVVFGRLFDHVGYDAIGGLFRPLVLSRLVAPGSKLKTVDYLWRYNGVSYDVNKIYRYLDKLCGRKGNADDIKSKIEQITFAHGARAMGGCIDVVFYDITTLYFEVADEDDLRRTGYLKDGKFDCPQILLGLLVTREGLPISYEIFQGDLSEKKTFIPLLKRAQQKFGFPSPIVVADAGLLSRKNIDALVAAGYEYILGARLKNENANVKKKVLALNLSDGQVASIETDDGLRIVVSFTEKRQKKDAFNRTRGLLRLQAKVASGKITKKHINNRGYNKYLRIEGEANISIDLETFEKDAAWDGLKGYVTNATLPDEEVLANYHNLWFIERVFRMSKTDLQIRPMYHRLRNRIEGHICICFCVYVLQLEMERLLKAANSTITLEKARELVKTMYALTYTKSGHIKPSKTMLRMDPLQQELYQLVDEWVKSDLGNA
;
A
#
# COMPACT_ATOMS: atom_id res chain seq x y z
N MET A 1 -47.22 -36.19 20.25
CA MET A 1 -46.89 -37.41 21.00
C MET A 1 -46.91 -37.09 22.48
N SER A 2 -47.54 -37.93 23.29
CA SER A 2 -47.52 -37.80 24.74
C SER A 2 -46.10 -38.05 25.27
N GLU A 3 -45.75 -37.46 26.42
CA GLU A 3 -44.41 -37.65 27.03
C GLU A 3 -44.11 -39.13 27.29
N ILE A 4 -45.15 -39.92 27.55
CA ILE A 4 -45.10 -41.37 27.72
C ILE A 4 -44.67 -42.05 26.41
N GLU A 5 -45.23 -41.66 25.26
CA GLU A 5 -44.84 -42.22 23.96
C GLU A 5 -43.35 -41.96 23.67
N ARG A 6 -42.86 -40.75 23.96
CA ARG A 6 -41.44 -40.40 23.77
C ARG A 6 -40.52 -41.23 24.67
N MET A 7 -40.90 -41.44 25.94
CA MET A 7 -40.10 -42.24 26.88
C MET A 7 -40.10 -43.73 26.51
N VAL A 8 -41.21 -44.25 26.01
CA VAL A 8 -41.30 -45.63 25.50
C VAL A 8 -40.39 -45.81 24.28
N GLU A 9 -40.37 -44.84 23.38
CA GLU A 9 -39.52 -44.86 22.18
C GLU A 9 -38.03 -44.85 22.55
N GLN A 10 -37.64 -44.00 23.50
CA GLN A 10 -36.27 -43.93 24.03
C GLN A 10 -35.85 -45.22 24.74
N ALA A 11 -36.75 -45.84 25.52
CA ALA A 11 -36.48 -47.10 26.19
C ALA A 11 -36.32 -48.25 25.19
N GLN A 12 -37.14 -48.29 24.14
CA GLN A 12 -37.01 -49.28 23.06
C GLN A 12 -35.70 -49.11 22.30
N GLU A 13 -35.28 -47.87 22.00
CA GLU A 13 -34.01 -47.59 21.33
C GLU A 13 -32.80 -48.01 22.20
N PHE A 14 -32.88 -47.76 23.51
CA PHE A 14 -31.85 -48.19 24.47
C PHE A 14 -31.71 -49.72 24.53
N ILE A 15 -32.83 -50.45 24.64
CA ILE A 15 -32.85 -51.92 24.65
C ILE A 15 -32.29 -52.47 23.33
N ARG A 16 -32.66 -51.87 22.19
CA ARG A 16 -32.19 -52.25 20.84
C ARG A 16 -30.68 -52.01 20.64
N ARG A 17 -30.10 -50.97 21.25
CA ARG A 17 -28.64 -50.73 21.22
C ARG A 17 -27.84 -51.74 22.05
N GLN A 18 -28.39 -52.16 23.19
CA GLN A 18 -27.70 -53.08 24.11
C GLN A 18 -27.78 -54.55 23.67
N THR A 19 -28.83 -54.93 22.93
CA THR A 19 -29.07 -56.32 22.51
C THR A 19 -28.44 -56.69 21.15
N GLY A 20 -27.77 -55.76 20.48
CA GLY A 20 -26.97 -56.04 19.28
C GLY A 20 -27.76 -56.41 18.02
N THR A 21 -29.10 -56.38 18.05
CA THR A 21 -30.02 -56.76 16.96
C THR A 21 -30.13 -55.72 15.84
N TYR A 22 -29.15 -54.83 15.68
CA TYR A 22 -29.26 -53.71 14.74
C TYR A 22 -28.95 -54.07 13.28
N TYR A 23 -28.21 -55.14 12.99
CA TYR A 23 -27.78 -55.43 11.61
C TYR A 23 -28.47 -56.67 11.02
N ASN A 24 -29.75 -56.53 10.68
CA ASN A 24 -30.29 -57.31 9.56
C ASN A 24 -29.76 -56.69 8.27
N LEU A 25 -29.38 -57.52 7.29
CA LEU A 25 -28.88 -57.15 5.95
C LEU A 25 -29.77 -56.16 5.16
N PHE A 26 -30.96 -55.84 5.66
CA PHE A 26 -31.99 -55.04 5.00
C PHE A 26 -32.47 -53.81 5.80
N ASN A 27 -31.94 -53.58 7.01
CA ASN A 27 -32.27 -52.37 7.78
C ASN A 27 -31.16 -51.33 7.59
N GLN A 28 -31.52 -50.17 7.04
CA GLN A 28 -30.60 -49.03 7.02
C GLN A 28 -30.28 -48.61 8.46
N PRO A 29 -29.02 -48.21 8.77
CA PRO A 29 -28.69 -47.58 10.04
C PRO A 29 -29.70 -46.45 10.31
N PRO A 30 -30.04 -46.15 11.58
CA PRO A 30 -30.97 -45.06 11.84
C PRO A 30 -30.36 -43.82 11.21
N GLU A 31 -31.08 -43.20 10.27
CA GLU A 31 -30.65 -41.93 9.73
C GLU A 31 -30.39 -41.03 10.95
N GLN A 32 -29.13 -40.61 11.14
CA GLN A 32 -28.88 -39.53 12.08
C GLN A 32 -29.73 -38.39 11.58
N ASN A 33 -30.83 -38.12 12.29
CA ASN A 33 -31.90 -37.26 11.81
C ASN A 33 -31.26 -35.92 11.41
N LEU A 34 -31.10 -35.72 10.11
CA LEU A 34 -30.29 -34.63 9.57
C LEU A 34 -30.90 -33.28 9.99
N GLU A 35 -32.23 -33.26 10.10
CA GLU A 35 -33.00 -32.14 10.63
C GLU A 35 -32.66 -31.84 12.09
N ASP A 36 -32.47 -32.86 12.94
CA ASP A 36 -32.05 -32.66 14.33
C ASP A 36 -30.61 -32.15 14.42
N PHE A 37 -29.72 -32.60 13.54
CA PHE A 37 -28.36 -32.07 13.47
C PHE A 37 -28.37 -30.60 13.06
N ILE A 38 -29.07 -30.28 11.96
CA ILE A 38 -29.20 -28.90 11.44
C ILE A 38 -29.88 -27.99 12.49
N GLY A 39 -30.94 -28.47 13.15
CA GLY A 39 -31.66 -27.74 14.19
C GLY A 39 -30.86 -27.47 15.46
N LYS A 40 -29.79 -28.24 15.71
CA LYS A 40 -28.85 -28.02 16.81
C LYS A 40 -27.68 -27.10 16.44
N LEU A 41 -27.50 -26.76 15.16
CA LEU A 41 -26.46 -25.84 14.76
C LEU A 41 -26.75 -24.43 15.29
N SER A 42 -25.71 -23.77 15.79
CA SER A 42 -25.77 -22.38 16.21
C SER A 42 -24.84 -21.51 15.37
N ASN A 43 -25.14 -20.21 15.30
CA ASN A 43 -24.28 -19.24 14.59
C ASN A 43 -22.84 -19.24 15.14
N SER A 44 -22.64 -19.60 16.42
CA SER A 44 -21.30 -19.68 17.03
C SER A 44 -20.42 -20.79 16.44
N GLN A 45 -21.03 -21.77 15.75
CA GLN A 45 -20.32 -22.85 15.06
C GLN A 45 -19.92 -22.48 13.64
N ILE A 46 -20.40 -21.36 13.12
CA ILE A 46 -20.06 -20.85 11.80
C ILE A 46 -18.98 -19.78 11.97
N SER A 47 -17.88 -19.92 11.24
CA SER A 47 -16.82 -18.91 11.20
C SER A 47 -16.48 -18.50 9.78
N VAL A 48 -16.01 -17.27 9.61
CA VAL A 48 -15.46 -16.76 8.34
C VAL A 48 -13.99 -17.14 8.26
N ASP A 49 -13.68 -18.09 7.37
CA ASP A 49 -12.34 -18.68 7.23
C ASP A 49 -11.66 -18.32 5.92
N GLY A 50 -12.38 -17.65 4.99
CA GLY A 50 -11.81 -17.15 3.74
C GLY A 50 -10.48 -16.40 3.87
N PRO A 51 -10.35 -15.43 4.80
CA PRO A 51 -9.11 -14.68 4.95
C PRO A 51 -7.92 -15.59 5.27
N GLU A 52 -8.15 -16.65 6.05
CA GLU A 52 -7.13 -17.61 6.46
C GLU A 52 -6.77 -18.55 5.29
N VAL A 53 -7.76 -19.10 4.59
CA VAL A 53 -7.51 -20.06 3.50
C VAL A 53 -6.96 -19.41 2.22
N VAL A 54 -7.17 -18.10 2.03
CA VAL A 54 -6.65 -17.34 0.89
C VAL A 54 -5.43 -16.51 1.29
N PHE A 55 -5.62 -15.47 2.09
CA PHE A 55 -4.53 -14.54 2.43
C PHE A 55 -3.57 -15.12 3.48
N GLY A 56 -4.03 -16.04 4.34
CA GLY A 56 -3.16 -16.78 5.26
C GLY A 56 -2.14 -17.63 4.50
N ARG A 57 -2.52 -18.24 3.37
CA ARG A 57 -1.57 -18.96 2.50
C ARG A 57 -0.55 -18.05 1.87
N LEU A 58 -0.97 -16.89 1.36
CA LEU A 58 -0.02 -15.88 0.86
C LEU A 58 0.89 -15.36 1.97
N PHE A 59 0.37 -15.23 3.19
CA PHE A 59 1.15 -14.83 4.36
C PHE A 59 2.24 -15.85 4.71
N ASP A 60 1.91 -17.15 4.63
CA ASP A 60 2.87 -18.24 4.82
C ASP A 60 3.88 -18.29 3.67
N HIS A 61 3.40 -18.11 2.44
CA HIS A 61 4.23 -18.09 1.23
C HIS A 61 5.28 -16.98 1.26
N VAL A 62 4.92 -15.79 1.75
CA VAL A 62 5.87 -14.68 1.97
C VAL A 62 6.84 -14.99 3.12
N GLY A 63 6.48 -15.88 4.05
CA GLY A 63 7.30 -16.29 5.21
C GLY A 63 6.98 -15.56 6.51
N TYR A 64 5.83 -14.88 6.60
CA TYR A 64 5.45 -14.11 7.79
C TYR A 64 4.99 -14.98 8.97
N ASP A 65 4.75 -16.28 8.76
CA ASP A 65 4.45 -17.28 9.78
C ASP A 65 5.57 -17.39 10.82
N ALA A 66 6.81 -17.17 10.41
CA ALA A 66 7.99 -17.16 11.28
C ALA A 66 7.97 -16.10 12.39
N ILE A 67 7.05 -15.11 12.34
CA ILE A 67 6.88 -14.10 13.40
C ILE A 67 6.04 -14.62 14.57
N GLY A 68 5.00 -15.42 14.29
CA GLY A 68 4.10 -15.99 15.29
C GLY A 68 3.26 -14.98 16.09
N GLY A 69 2.65 -15.48 17.17
CA GLY A 69 1.87 -14.69 18.12
C GLY A 69 0.64 -14.01 17.51
N LEU A 70 0.41 -12.74 17.86
CA LEU A 70 -0.73 -11.96 17.37
C LEU A 70 -0.51 -11.37 15.97
N PHE A 71 0.61 -11.66 15.30
CA PHE A 71 0.93 -11.02 14.03
C PHE A 71 -0.07 -11.38 12.93
N ARG A 72 -0.24 -12.68 12.67
CA ARG A 72 -1.16 -13.21 11.66
C ARG A 72 -2.58 -12.67 11.80
N PRO A 73 -3.28 -12.80 12.97
CA PRO A 73 -4.63 -12.29 13.08
C PRO A 73 -4.71 -10.76 12.91
N LEU A 74 -3.70 -10.01 13.36
CA LEU A 74 -3.69 -8.55 13.18
C LEU A 74 -3.50 -8.13 11.71
N VAL A 75 -2.66 -8.84 10.95
CA VAL A 75 -2.43 -8.59 9.52
C VAL A 75 -3.67 -8.99 8.71
N LEU A 76 -4.19 -10.20 8.88
CA LEU A 76 -5.33 -10.70 8.11
C LEU A 76 -6.61 -9.90 8.40
N SER A 77 -6.91 -9.61 9.68
CA SER A 77 -8.06 -8.75 9.99
C SER A 77 -7.90 -7.35 9.44
N ARG A 78 -6.67 -6.78 9.42
CA ARG A 78 -6.44 -5.46 8.84
C ARG A 78 -6.66 -5.45 7.33
N LEU A 79 -6.32 -6.53 6.64
CA LEU A 79 -6.55 -6.70 5.21
C LEU A 79 -8.03 -6.69 4.86
N VAL A 80 -8.87 -7.40 5.63
CA VAL A 80 -10.27 -7.64 5.27
C VAL A 80 -11.25 -6.68 5.93
N ALA A 81 -10.98 -6.29 7.18
CA ALA A 81 -11.84 -5.42 7.99
C ALA A 81 -11.01 -4.33 8.69
N PRO A 82 -10.48 -3.35 7.94
CA PRO A 82 -9.66 -2.29 8.53
C PRO A 82 -10.46 -1.47 9.55
N GLY A 83 -9.88 -1.28 10.73
CA GLY A 83 -10.48 -0.48 11.80
C GLY A 83 -9.53 -0.25 12.98
N SER A 84 -10.07 0.26 14.09
CA SER A 84 -9.35 0.35 15.36
C SER A 84 -9.05 -1.04 15.93
N LYS A 85 -8.09 -1.15 16.85
CA LYS A 85 -7.79 -2.45 17.50
C LYS A 85 -8.99 -3.00 18.29
N LEU A 86 -9.87 -2.14 18.81
CA LEU A 86 -11.15 -2.54 19.40
C LEU A 86 -12.07 -3.18 18.35
N LYS A 87 -12.22 -2.56 17.17
CA LYS A 87 -12.98 -3.15 16.06
C LYS A 87 -12.36 -4.47 15.58
N THR A 88 -11.04 -4.61 15.62
CA THR A 88 -10.37 -5.88 15.29
C THR A 88 -10.73 -6.99 16.28
N VAL A 89 -10.77 -6.71 17.58
CA VAL A 89 -11.22 -7.68 18.60
C VAL A 89 -12.68 -8.08 18.37
N ASP A 90 -13.55 -7.11 18.13
CA ASP A 90 -14.97 -7.35 17.84
C ASP A 90 -15.16 -8.18 16.56
N TYR A 91 -14.40 -7.89 15.50
CA TYR A 91 -14.40 -8.68 14.27
C TYR A 91 -13.98 -10.14 14.51
N LEU A 92 -12.85 -10.37 15.18
CA LEU A 92 -12.34 -11.71 15.47
C LEU A 92 -13.31 -12.52 16.34
N TRP A 93 -13.97 -11.86 17.29
CA TRP A 93 -14.98 -12.52 18.12
C TRP A 93 -16.23 -12.88 17.30
N ARG A 94 -16.80 -11.93 16.55
CA ARG A 94 -18.05 -12.14 15.79
C ARG A 94 -17.91 -13.13 14.65
N TYR A 95 -16.79 -13.06 13.92
CA TYR A 95 -16.63 -13.80 12.66
C TYR A 95 -15.70 -15.00 12.79
N ASN A 96 -14.77 -15.02 13.74
CA ASN A 96 -13.86 -16.15 13.96
C ASN A 96 -14.13 -16.90 15.26
N GLY A 97 -15.01 -16.40 16.14
CA GLY A 97 -15.25 -16.97 17.46
C GLY A 97 -14.07 -16.81 18.43
N VAL A 98 -13.09 -15.97 18.10
CA VAL A 98 -11.84 -15.80 18.88
C VAL A 98 -11.88 -14.49 19.64
N SER A 99 -11.78 -14.57 20.96
CA SER A 99 -11.71 -13.38 21.83
C SER A 99 -10.27 -13.10 22.27
N TYR A 100 -9.84 -11.86 22.09
CA TYR A 100 -8.56 -11.35 22.58
C TYR A 100 -8.77 -10.19 23.54
N ASP A 101 -8.05 -10.18 24.66
CA ASP A 101 -7.92 -8.98 25.48
C ASP A 101 -7.19 -7.90 24.66
N VAL A 102 -7.85 -6.76 24.47
CA VAL A 102 -7.29 -5.63 23.72
C VAL A 102 -5.95 -5.16 24.30
N ASN A 103 -5.74 -5.29 25.61
CA ASN A 103 -4.46 -4.94 26.23
C ASN A 103 -3.33 -5.86 25.79
N LYS A 104 -3.60 -7.15 25.48
CA LYS A 104 -2.60 -8.05 24.88
C LYS A 104 -2.20 -7.57 23.50
N ILE A 105 -3.15 -7.09 22.69
CA ILE A 105 -2.87 -6.49 21.38
C ILE A 105 -1.99 -5.24 21.53
N TYR A 106 -2.34 -4.34 22.44
CA TYR A 106 -1.55 -3.12 22.65
C TYR A 106 -0.12 -3.43 23.13
N ARG A 107 0.04 -4.35 24.09
CA ARG A 107 1.37 -4.82 24.53
C ARG A 107 2.14 -5.52 23.41
N TYR A 108 1.44 -6.22 22.50
CA TYR A 108 2.06 -6.82 21.33
C TYR A 108 2.59 -5.75 20.37
N LEU A 109 1.84 -4.69 20.09
CA LEU A 109 2.33 -3.55 19.30
C LEU A 109 3.55 -2.88 19.94
N ASP A 110 3.58 -2.79 21.28
CA ASP A 110 4.73 -2.24 22.00
C ASP A 110 6.00 -3.08 21.79
N LYS A 111 5.88 -4.40 21.58
CA LYS A 111 6.97 -5.32 21.27
C LYS A 111 7.35 -5.34 19.79
N LEU A 112 6.36 -5.24 18.90
CA LEU A 112 6.53 -5.32 17.45
C LEU A 112 7.55 -4.31 16.92
N CYS A 113 7.49 -3.08 17.43
CA CYS A 113 8.42 -1.98 17.11
C CYS A 113 9.02 -1.40 18.41
N GLY A 114 9.64 -2.25 19.22
CA GLY A 114 10.26 -1.83 20.47
C GLY A 114 11.56 -1.03 20.23
N ARG A 115 11.69 0.17 20.82
CA ARG A 115 12.92 0.98 20.73
C ARG A 115 14.00 0.63 21.74
N LYS A 116 13.67 -0.13 22.79
CA LYS A 116 14.67 -0.63 23.72
C LYS A 116 15.34 -1.81 23.03
N GLY A 117 16.67 -1.80 22.94
CA GLY A 117 17.52 -2.79 22.27
C GLY A 117 17.36 -4.22 22.81
N ASN A 118 16.16 -4.76 22.63
CA ASN A 118 15.81 -6.14 22.90
C ASN A 118 16.43 -7.01 21.80
N ALA A 119 16.79 -8.23 22.17
CA ALA A 119 17.41 -9.22 21.31
C ALA A 119 16.57 -9.61 20.07
N ASP A 120 15.26 -9.31 20.07
CA ASP A 120 14.32 -9.67 19.01
C ASP A 120 13.73 -8.42 18.33
N ASP A 121 14.46 -7.82 17.40
CA ASP A 121 13.91 -6.75 16.53
C ASP A 121 12.94 -7.36 15.50
N ILE A 122 11.68 -7.51 15.91
CA ILE A 122 10.62 -8.11 15.08
C ILE A 122 10.40 -7.27 13.81
N LYS A 123 10.47 -5.94 13.88
CA LYS A 123 10.39 -5.07 12.69
C LYS A 123 11.50 -5.43 11.71
N SER A 124 12.73 -5.58 12.18
CA SER A 124 13.84 -5.96 11.30
C SER A 124 13.68 -7.34 10.71
N LYS A 125 13.16 -8.31 11.48
CA LYS A 125 12.84 -9.64 10.97
C LYS A 125 11.77 -9.58 9.87
N ILE A 126 10.71 -8.79 10.07
CA ILE A 126 9.66 -8.57 9.07
C ILE A 126 10.25 -7.97 7.79
N GLU A 127 11.03 -6.89 7.91
CA GLU A 127 11.66 -6.24 6.76
C GLU A 127 12.62 -7.20 6.02
N GLN A 128 13.34 -8.08 6.74
CA GLN A 128 14.20 -9.10 6.15
C GLN A 128 13.40 -10.14 5.36
N ILE A 129 12.29 -10.62 5.92
CA ILE A 129 11.38 -11.56 5.24
C ILE A 129 10.81 -10.91 3.97
N THR A 130 10.31 -9.68 4.09
CA THR A 130 9.77 -8.92 2.95
C THR A 130 10.82 -8.72 1.86
N PHE A 131 12.04 -8.34 2.24
CA PHE A 131 13.14 -8.14 1.30
C PHE A 131 13.51 -9.44 0.59
N ALA A 132 13.67 -10.54 1.34
CA ALA A 132 14.04 -11.84 0.77
C ALA A 132 12.98 -12.35 -0.21
N HIS A 133 11.70 -12.21 0.14
CA HIS A 133 10.57 -12.52 -0.76
C HIS A 133 10.63 -11.66 -2.01
N GLY A 134 10.78 -10.34 -1.85
CA GLY A 134 10.87 -9.40 -2.95
C GLY A 134 12.05 -9.67 -3.88
N ALA A 135 13.23 -9.98 -3.33
CA ALA A 135 14.42 -10.32 -4.10
C ALA A 135 14.22 -11.60 -4.92
N ARG A 136 13.63 -12.65 -4.32
CA ARG A 136 13.28 -13.89 -5.05
C ARG A 136 12.32 -13.62 -6.20
N ALA A 137 11.26 -12.88 -5.92
CA ALA A 137 10.27 -12.45 -6.89
C ALA A 137 10.84 -11.63 -8.07
N MET A 138 11.98 -10.98 -7.86
CA MET A 138 12.71 -10.19 -8.85
C MET A 138 13.85 -10.96 -9.55
N GLY A 139 14.01 -12.27 -9.28
CA GLY A 139 15.11 -13.07 -9.83
C GLY A 139 16.49 -12.75 -9.21
N GLY A 140 16.51 -12.19 -8.00
CA GLY A 140 17.73 -11.89 -7.24
C GLY A 140 18.35 -10.50 -7.49
N CYS A 141 17.83 -9.73 -8.45
CA CYS A 141 18.40 -8.44 -8.84
C CYS A 141 17.51 -7.26 -8.42
N ILE A 142 18.10 -6.27 -7.75
CA ILE A 142 17.46 -4.99 -7.39
C ILE A 142 18.19 -3.89 -8.14
N ASP A 143 17.82 -3.71 -9.41
CA ASP A 143 18.52 -2.80 -10.32
C ASP A 143 17.94 -1.38 -10.26
N VAL A 144 16.66 -1.25 -9.91
CA VAL A 144 15.94 0.03 -9.88
C VAL A 144 15.19 0.15 -8.56
N VAL A 145 15.40 1.26 -7.87
CA VAL A 145 14.72 1.58 -6.61
C VAL A 145 13.99 2.89 -6.75
N PHE A 146 12.70 2.83 -6.48
CA PHE A 146 11.88 4.01 -6.39
C PHE A 146 11.79 4.51 -4.95
N TYR A 147 11.81 5.83 -4.80
CA TYR A 147 11.58 6.48 -3.52
C TYR A 147 10.54 7.59 -3.63
N ASP A 148 9.59 7.58 -2.70
CA ASP A 148 8.70 8.70 -2.49
C ASP A 148 8.34 8.81 -0.99
N ILE A 149 7.84 9.98 -0.62
CA ILE A 149 7.51 10.34 0.75
C ILE A 149 6.07 10.82 0.82
N THR A 150 5.33 10.27 1.76
CA THR A 150 3.95 10.64 2.01
C THR A 150 3.76 11.17 3.43
N THR A 151 2.86 12.14 3.57
CA THR A 151 2.46 12.72 4.85
C THR A 151 1.29 11.93 5.43
N LEU A 152 1.38 11.56 6.71
CA LEU A 152 0.28 10.98 7.49
C LEU A 152 -0.06 11.95 8.63
N TYR A 153 -1.17 12.67 8.50
CA TYR A 153 -1.67 13.55 9.56
C TYR A 153 -2.49 12.79 10.61
N PHE A 154 -2.58 13.37 11.80
CA PHE A 154 -3.33 12.87 12.93
C PHE A 154 -4.44 13.86 13.28
N GLU A 155 -5.60 13.33 13.68
CA GLU A 155 -6.73 14.13 14.18
C GLU A 155 -6.53 14.42 15.68
N VAL A 156 -5.45 15.13 15.99
CA VAL A 156 -5.09 15.56 17.35
C VAL A 156 -4.70 17.04 17.30
N ALA A 157 -4.92 17.76 18.40
CA ALA A 157 -4.56 19.17 18.49
C ALA A 157 -3.05 19.37 18.73
N ASP A 158 -2.45 18.54 19.58
CA ASP A 158 -1.08 18.78 20.07
C ASP A 158 -0.01 18.03 19.27
N GLU A 159 1.11 18.73 19.02
CA GLU A 159 2.35 18.16 18.51
C GLU A 159 3.10 17.33 19.56
N ASP A 160 4.03 16.49 19.10
CA ASP A 160 5.05 15.88 19.95
C ASP A 160 6.39 15.71 19.21
N ASP A 161 7.35 15.00 19.83
CA ASP A 161 8.68 14.76 19.28
C ASP A 161 8.71 14.07 17.90
N LEU A 162 7.61 13.43 17.50
CA LEU A 162 7.46 12.78 16.20
C LEU A 162 6.46 13.52 15.31
N ARG A 163 5.29 13.86 15.86
CA ARG A 163 4.15 14.46 15.19
C ARG A 163 4.31 15.97 15.21
N ARG A 164 4.81 16.53 14.13
CA ARG A 164 5.04 17.98 13.96
C ARG A 164 4.17 18.50 12.82
N THR A 165 3.64 19.71 12.96
CA THR A 165 2.97 20.39 11.84
C THR A 165 4.01 20.76 10.80
N GLY A 166 3.68 20.52 9.54
CA GLY A 166 4.57 20.79 8.43
C GLY A 166 3.79 21.12 7.17
N TYR A 167 4.48 21.20 6.04
CA TYR A 167 3.82 21.50 4.77
C TYR A 167 3.02 20.27 4.29
N LEU A 168 1.69 20.31 4.37
CA LEU A 168 0.82 19.21 3.94
C LEU A 168 0.57 19.20 2.42
N LYS A 169 0.65 18.02 1.80
CA LYS A 169 0.16 17.78 0.43
C LYS A 169 -1.38 17.75 0.33
N ASP A 170 -2.09 17.53 1.45
CA ASP A 170 -3.55 17.30 1.52
C ASP A 170 -4.37 18.53 1.99
N GLY A 171 -3.76 19.71 2.23
CA GLY A 171 -4.48 20.99 2.44
C GLY A 171 -5.11 21.25 3.83
N LYS A 172 -4.89 20.39 4.84
CA LYS A 172 -5.29 20.63 6.25
C LYS A 172 -4.09 21.15 7.06
N PHE A 173 -3.96 22.47 7.22
CA PHE A 173 -2.73 23.11 7.71
C PHE A 173 -2.45 22.95 9.22
N ASP A 174 -3.44 22.52 10.00
CA ASP A 174 -3.38 22.59 11.47
C ASP A 174 -3.27 21.21 12.15
N CYS A 175 -3.05 20.13 11.39
CA CYS A 175 -2.96 18.78 11.96
C CYS A 175 -1.49 18.32 12.09
N PRO A 176 -1.02 17.91 13.28
CA PRO A 176 0.28 17.26 13.45
C PRO A 176 0.43 16.05 12.53
N GLN A 177 1.60 15.88 11.93
CA GLN A 177 1.85 14.84 10.94
C GLN A 177 3.18 14.11 11.15
N ILE A 178 3.31 12.96 10.47
CA ILE A 178 4.57 12.26 10.28
C ILE A 178 4.83 12.09 8.79
N LEU A 179 6.09 11.90 8.44
CA LEU A 179 6.49 11.54 7.08
C LEU A 179 6.80 10.04 7.03
N LEU A 180 6.23 9.35 6.04
CA LEU A 180 6.52 7.97 5.74
C LEU A 180 7.28 7.92 4.41
N GLY A 181 8.57 7.59 4.49
CA GLY A 181 9.40 7.29 3.32
C GLY A 181 9.32 5.80 3.00
N LEU A 182 9.16 5.47 1.72
CA LEU A 182 9.07 4.10 1.25
C LEU A 182 10.07 3.86 0.11
N LEU A 183 10.81 2.76 0.19
CA LEU A 183 11.60 2.24 -0.92
C LEU A 183 10.87 1.05 -1.54
N VAL A 184 10.72 1.06 -2.85
CA VAL A 184 10.13 -0.07 -3.60
C VAL A 184 10.98 -0.42 -4.81
N THR A 185 10.90 -1.68 -5.24
CA THR A 185 11.52 -2.19 -6.46
C THR A 185 10.75 -1.77 -7.71
N ARG A 186 11.25 -2.17 -8.90
CA ARG A 186 10.59 -1.86 -10.17
C ARG A 186 9.17 -2.40 -10.35
N GLU A 187 8.85 -3.51 -9.68
CA GLU A 187 7.51 -4.13 -9.67
C GLU A 187 6.62 -3.61 -8.53
N GLY A 188 7.10 -2.61 -7.77
CA GLY A 188 6.39 -2.06 -6.61
C GLY A 188 6.59 -2.83 -5.31
N LEU A 189 7.36 -3.93 -5.29
CA LEU A 189 7.63 -4.69 -4.06
C LEU A 189 8.38 -3.82 -3.06
N PRO A 190 7.92 -3.71 -1.81
CA PRO A 190 8.55 -2.83 -0.84
C PRO A 190 9.85 -3.42 -0.31
N ILE A 191 10.87 -2.58 -0.20
CA ILE A 191 12.21 -2.93 0.29
C ILE A 191 12.34 -2.57 1.77
N SER A 192 12.04 -1.31 2.10
CA SER A 192 12.08 -0.80 3.47
C SER A 192 11.27 0.48 3.57
N TYR A 193 10.88 0.83 4.80
CA TYR A 193 10.21 2.07 5.10
C TYR A 193 10.81 2.73 6.35
N GLU A 194 10.67 4.06 6.42
CA GLU A 194 11.07 4.83 7.58
C GLU A 194 10.04 5.89 7.93
N ILE A 195 9.86 6.10 9.23
CA ILE A 195 9.01 7.14 9.77
C ILE A 195 9.90 8.30 10.24
N PHE A 196 9.70 9.47 9.65
CA PHE A 196 10.38 10.70 10.02
C PHE A 196 9.44 11.70 10.68
N GLN A 197 10.03 12.70 11.34
CA GLN A 197 9.32 13.85 11.90
C GLN A 197 8.56 14.63 10.82
N GLY A 198 7.39 15.15 11.17
CA GLY A 198 6.44 15.79 10.23
C GLY A 198 6.91 17.07 9.55
N ASP A 199 7.86 17.78 10.16
CA ASP A 199 8.43 19.05 9.72
C ASP A 199 9.79 18.89 9.01
N LEU A 200 10.32 17.66 8.98
CA LEU A 200 11.60 17.37 8.36
C LEU A 200 11.53 17.64 6.85
N SER A 201 12.54 18.34 6.32
CA SER A 201 12.62 18.56 4.88
C SER A 201 12.73 17.23 4.14
N GLU A 202 11.82 16.99 3.18
CA GLU A 202 11.81 15.79 2.33
C GLU A 202 13.15 15.52 1.64
N LYS A 203 13.98 16.55 1.44
CA LYS A 203 15.31 16.43 0.85
C LYS A 203 16.28 15.63 1.72
N LYS A 204 16.08 15.60 3.04
CA LYS A 204 17.00 14.96 4.01
C LYS A 204 16.68 13.49 4.28
N THR A 205 15.56 12.96 3.78
CA THR A 205 15.04 11.64 4.16
C THR A 205 15.51 10.53 3.23
N PHE A 206 15.71 10.86 1.95
CA PHE A 206 15.99 9.86 0.91
C PHE A 206 17.33 9.13 1.08
N ILE A 207 18.46 9.86 1.03
CA ILE A 207 19.81 9.27 1.05
C ILE A 207 20.05 8.42 2.31
N PRO A 208 19.64 8.87 3.53
CA PRO A 208 19.79 8.04 4.72
C PRO A 208 19.00 6.73 4.64
N LEU A 209 17.78 6.75 4.11
CA LEU A 209 16.96 5.55 3.96
C LEU A 209 17.60 4.56 2.97
N LEU A 210 18.05 5.05 1.80
CA LEU A 210 18.73 4.22 0.80
C LEU A 210 19.98 3.54 1.38
N LYS A 211 20.86 4.31 2.02
CA LYS A 211 22.09 3.77 2.63
C LYS A 211 21.80 2.74 3.72
N ARG A 212 20.81 2.99 4.59
CA ARG A 212 20.43 2.03 5.62
C ARG A 212 19.86 0.74 5.03
N ALA A 213 19.00 0.84 4.02
CA ALA A 213 18.46 -0.34 3.35
C ALA A 213 19.58 -1.15 2.67
N GLN A 214 20.52 -0.48 2.01
CA GLN A 214 21.65 -1.13 1.36
C GLN A 214 22.57 -1.82 2.40
N GLN A 215 22.89 -1.14 3.51
CA GLN A 215 23.66 -1.74 4.61
C GLN A 215 22.95 -2.92 5.25
N LYS A 216 21.63 -2.85 5.39
CA LYS A 216 20.82 -3.88 6.04
C LYS A 216 20.69 -5.15 5.20
N PHE A 217 20.51 -5.01 3.89
CA PHE A 217 20.16 -6.13 3.01
C PHE A 217 21.25 -6.52 2.01
N GLY A 218 22.28 -5.68 1.81
CA GLY A 218 23.45 -6.03 0.99
C GLY A 218 23.20 -6.05 -0.52
N PHE A 219 22.22 -5.31 -1.06
CA PHE A 219 22.01 -5.21 -2.52
C PHE A 219 23.01 -4.24 -3.19
N PRO A 220 23.32 -4.41 -4.49
CA PRO A 220 24.22 -3.52 -5.23
C PRO A 220 23.67 -2.10 -5.34
N SER A 221 24.47 -1.14 -5.82
CA SER A 221 24.00 0.23 -6.05
C SER A 221 22.92 0.24 -7.15
N PRO A 222 21.66 0.58 -6.86
CA PRO A 222 20.60 0.58 -7.86
C PRO A 222 20.52 1.93 -8.57
N ILE A 223 19.81 1.96 -9.71
CA ILE A 223 19.31 3.19 -10.33
C ILE A 223 18.20 3.74 -9.46
N VAL A 224 18.42 4.94 -8.95
CA VAL A 224 17.48 5.65 -8.10
C VAL A 224 16.46 6.40 -8.93
N VAL A 225 15.17 6.24 -8.65
CA VAL A 225 14.13 7.02 -9.32
C VAL A 225 13.24 7.75 -8.33
N ALA A 226 13.14 9.07 -8.47
CA ALA A 226 12.40 9.93 -7.54
C ALA A 226 11.82 11.19 -8.20
N ASP A 227 10.76 11.75 -7.60
CA ASP A 227 10.09 12.94 -8.12
C ASP A 227 10.90 14.24 -7.90
N ALA A 228 10.60 15.24 -8.73
CA ALA A 228 11.19 16.57 -8.75
C ALA A 228 11.05 17.35 -7.43
N GLY A 229 10.14 16.94 -6.55
CA GLY A 229 9.94 17.52 -5.21
C GLY A 229 11.14 17.31 -4.27
N LEU A 230 11.79 16.15 -4.41
CA LEU A 230 12.86 15.67 -3.55
C LEU A 230 14.26 16.19 -3.95
N LEU A 231 14.30 16.95 -5.04
CA LEU A 231 15.53 17.40 -5.66
C LEU A 231 16.11 18.66 -5.00
N SER A 232 17.38 18.55 -4.63
CA SER A 232 18.27 19.69 -4.43
C SER A 232 19.62 19.36 -5.04
N ARG A 233 20.38 20.39 -5.43
CA ARG A 233 21.73 20.19 -5.98
C ARG A 233 22.59 19.33 -5.03
N LYS A 234 22.52 19.62 -3.73
CA LYS A 234 23.15 18.81 -2.68
C LYS A 234 22.79 17.31 -2.71
N ASN A 235 21.54 16.96 -3.02
CA ASN A 235 21.14 15.55 -3.13
C ASN A 235 21.70 14.90 -4.39
N ILE A 236 21.71 15.62 -5.51
CA ILE A 236 22.30 15.16 -6.77
C ILE A 236 23.80 14.95 -6.58
N ASP A 237 24.52 15.94 -6.05
CA ASP A 237 25.96 15.86 -5.80
C ASP A 237 26.29 14.70 -4.85
N ALA A 238 25.44 14.45 -3.84
CA ALA A 238 25.62 13.33 -2.91
C ALA A 238 25.33 11.96 -3.54
N LEU A 239 24.42 11.87 -4.51
CA LEU A 239 24.19 10.64 -5.28
C LEU A 239 25.37 10.35 -6.20
N VAL A 240 25.86 11.37 -6.91
CA VAL A 240 27.04 11.27 -7.77
C VAL A 240 28.28 10.89 -6.95
N ALA A 241 28.53 11.56 -5.82
CA ALA A 241 29.66 11.26 -4.94
C ALA A 241 29.59 9.87 -4.32
N ALA A 242 28.41 9.29 -4.16
CA ALA A 242 28.22 7.93 -3.69
C ALA A 242 28.15 6.88 -4.83
N GLY A 243 28.31 7.31 -6.09
CA GLY A 243 28.35 6.42 -7.25
C GLY A 243 26.99 5.84 -7.67
N TYR A 244 25.87 6.49 -7.31
CA TYR A 244 24.55 6.05 -7.77
C TYR A 244 24.21 6.64 -9.14
N GLU A 245 23.61 5.80 -9.99
CA GLU A 245 22.83 6.26 -11.12
C GLU A 245 21.46 6.73 -10.65
N TYR A 246 20.89 7.73 -11.31
CA TYR A 246 19.58 8.27 -10.95
C TYR A 246 18.76 8.71 -12.15
N ILE A 247 17.44 8.70 -11.99
CA ILE A 247 16.45 9.32 -12.88
C ILE A 247 15.53 10.18 -12.02
N LEU A 248 15.59 11.49 -12.21
CA LEU A 248 14.91 12.44 -11.33
C LEU A 248 14.02 13.37 -12.15
N GLY A 249 12.84 13.71 -11.66
CA GLY A 249 11.93 14.60 -12.39
C GLY A 249 12.53 15.99 -12.60
N ALA A 250 12.62 16.48 -13.85
CA ALA A 250 13.15 17.82 -14.12
C ALA A 250 12.08 18.90 -13.99
N ARG A 251 12.50 20.11 -13.58
CA ARG A 251 11.68 21.33 -13.61
C ARG A 251 12.14 22.21 -14.76
N LEU A 252 11.79 21.83 -16.00
CA LEU A 252 12.23 22.50 -17.24
C LEU A 252 12.07 24.03 -17.21
N LYS A 253 10.96 24.53 -16.65
CA LYS A 253 10.69 25.98 -16.54
C LYS A 253 11.61 26.72 -15.57
N ASN A 254 12.29 26.01 -14.67
CA ASN A 254 13.23 26.58 -13.69
C ASN A 254 14.68 26.53 -14.18
N GLU A 255 14.95 25.90 -15.32
CA GLU A 255 16.29 25.82 -15.89
C GLU A 255 16.77 27.18 -16.44
N ASN A 256 18.07 27.26 -16.74
CA ASN A 256 18.68 28.44 -17.32
C ASN A 256 18.15 28.73 -18.75
N ALA A 257 18.41 29.93 -19.27
CA ALA A 257 17.87 30.36 -20.57
C ALA A 257 18.38 29.50 -21.74
N ASN A 258 19.62 29.01 -21.67
CA ASN A 258 20.21 28.20 -22.74
C ASN A 258 19.55 26.82 -22.82
N VAL A 259 19.43 26.12 -21.67
CA VAL A 259 18.74 24.84 -21.55
C VAL A 259 17.29 24.99 -22.02
N LYS A 260 16.59 26.04 -21.61
CA LYS A 260 15.22 26.30 -22.08
C LYS A 260 15.12 26.40 -23.60
N LYS A 261 16.07 27.10 -24.24
CA LYS A 261 16.12 27.22 -25.69
C LYS A 261 16.40 25.87 -26.36
N LYS A 262 17.34 25.08 -25.83
CA LYS A 262 17.62 23.72 -26.33
C LYS A 262 16.39 22.82 -26.24
N VAL A 263 15.69 22.82 -25.10
CA VAL A 263 14.47 22.02 -24.89
C VAL A 263 13.39 22.39 -25.91
N LEU A 264 13.12 23.69 -26.10
CA LEU A 264 12.09 24.15 -27.04
C LEU A 264 12.50 23.90 -28.51
N ALA A 265 13.79 23.81 -28.81
CA ALA A 265 14.29 23.51 -30.15
C ALA A 265 14.14 22.03 -30.55
N LEU A 266 13.83 21.13 -29.60
CA LEU A 266 13.66 19.69 -29.88
C LEU A 266 12.46 19.39 -30.79
N ASN A 267 11.43 20.26 -30.81
CA ASN A 267 10.23 20.13 -31.67
C ASN A 267 9.63 18.70 -31.69
N LEU A 268 9.52 18.08 -30.51
CA LEU A 268 9.05 16.70 -30.36
C LEU A 268 7.57 16.54 -30.77
N SER A 269 7.27 15.45 -31.47
CA SER A 269 5.91 14.96 -31.76
C SER A 269 5.39 14.01 -30.69
N ASP A 270 4.11 13.63 -30.75
CA ASP A 270 3.47 12.77 -29.75
C ASP A 270 4.23 11.47 -29.52
N GLY A 271 4.54 11.18 -28.26
CA GLY A 271 5.26 9.97 -27.84
C GLY A 271 6.78 10.02 -28.05
N GLN A 272 7.33 11.07 -28.68
CA GLN A 272 8.76 11.19 -28.89
C GLN A 272 9.50 11.59 -27.62
N VAL A 273 10.75 11.11 -27.54
CA VAL A 273 11.70 11.39 -26.48
C VAL A 273 13.04 11.79 -27.09
N ALA A 274 13.73 12.75 -26.48
CA ALA A 274 15.10 13.12 -26.83
C ALA A 274 15.83 13.70 -25.63
N SER A 275 17.15 13.54 -25.60
CA SER A 275 18.01 14.11 -24.56
C SER A 275 18.77 15.35 -25.01
N ILE A 276 19.08 16.20 -24.03
CA ILE A 276 19.99 17.33 -24.16
C ILE A 276 20.99 17.32 -23.02
N GLU A 277 22.15 17.93 -23.24
CA GLU A 277 23.10 18.23 -22.18
C GLU A 277 22.96 19.68 -21.71
N THR A 278 22.93 19.84 -20.38
CA THR A 278 22.98 21.16 -19.74
C THR A 278 24.40 21.70 -19.73
N ASP A 279 24.51 23.00 -19.47
CA ASP A 279 25.81 23.68 -19.38
C ASP A 279 26.67 23.14 -18.22
N ASP A 280 26.03 22.54 -17.20
CA ASP A 280 26.68 21.89 -16.07
C ASP A 280 27.05 20.41 -16.35
N GLY A 281 26.89 19.93 -17.58
CA GLY A 281 27.17 18.54 -17.98
C GLY A 281 26.13 17.51 -17.53
N LEU A 282 24.92 17.93 -17.15
CA LEU A 282 23.84 17.00 -16.80
C LEU A 282 23.03 16.63 -18.03
N ARG A 283 22.65 15.36 -18.16
CA ARG A 283 21.73 14.89 -19.19
C ARG A 283 20.28 15.11 -18.75
N ILE A 284 19.50 15.78 -19.60
CA ILE A 284 18.05 15.94 -19.44
C ILE A 284 17.35 15.22 -20.59
N VAL A 285 16.59 14.18 -20.27
CA VAL A 285 15.69 13.48 -21.19
C VAL A 285 14.35 14.21 -21.21
N VAL A 286 13.82 14.55 -22.38
CA VAL A 286 12.56 15.28 -22.57
C VAL A 286 11.62 14.43 -23.39
N SER A 287 10.39 14.25 -22.89
CA SER A 287 9.29 13.58 -23.59
C SER A 287 8.16 14.56 -23.89
N PHE A 288 7.48 14.37 -25.02
CA PHE A 288 6.26 15.09 -25.36
C PHE A 288 5.05 14.15 -25.49
N THR A 289 3.90 14.56 -24.96
CA THR A 289 2.62 13.86 -25.21
C THR A 289 1.45 14.83 -25.38
N GLU A 290 0.59 14.59 -26.36
CA GLU A 290 -0.62 15.38 -26.62
C GLU A 290 -1.61 15.31 -25.45
N LYS A 291 -1.74 14.13 -24.84
CA LYS A 291 -2.60 13.94 -23.66
C LYS A 291 -2.19 14.90 -22.53
N ARG A 292 -0.88 15.08 -22.32
CA ARG A 292 -0.35 16.01 -21.34
C ARG A 292 -0.53 17.46 -21.80
N GLN A 293 -0.30 17.76 -23.07
CA GLN A 293 -0.51 19.09 -23.64
C GLN A 293 -1.93 19.60 -23.37
N LYS A 294 -2.96 18.78 -23.69
CA LYS A 294 -4.37 19.11 -23.42
C LYS A 294 -4.64 19.34 -21.94
N LYS A 295 -4.07 18.50 -21.05
CA LYS A 295 -4.21 18.63 -19.58
C LYS A 295 -3.51 19.89 -19.04
N ASP A 296 -2.31 20.19 -19.51
CA ASP A 296 -1.52 21.33 -19.07
C ASP A 296 -2.16 22.65 -19.56
N ALA A 297 -2.62 22.70 -20.81
CA ALA A 297 -3.40 23.81 -21.34
C ALA A 297 -4.69 24.05 -20.56
N PHE A 298 -5.46 23.00 -20.27
CA PHE A 298 -6.66 23.10 -19.43
C PHE A 298 -6.35 23.64 -18.03
N ASN A 299 -5.30 23.11 -17.38
CA ASN A 299 -4.88 23.57 -16.05
C ASN A 299 -4.42 25.03 -16.07
N ARG A 300 -3.67 25.44 -17.10
CA ARG A 300 -3.19 26.81 -17.32
C ARG A 300 -4.37 27.77 -17.48
N THR A 301 -5.34 27.47 -18.34
CA THR A 301 -6.57 28.28 -18.51
C THR A 301 -7.39 28.35 -17.24
N ARG A 302 -7.59 27.22 -16.53
CA ARG A 302 -8.29 27.19 -15.24
C ARG A 302 -7.57 28.03 -14.18
N GLY A 303 -6.24 28.02 -14.18
CA GLY A 303 -5.40 28.83 -13.31
C GLY A 303 -5.59 30.32 -13.57
N LEU A 304 -5.60 30.72 -14.84
CA LEU A 304 -5.85 32.10 -15.29
C LEU A 304 -7.23 32.60 -14.85
N LEU A 305 -8.29 31.82 -15.08
CA LEU A 305 -9.66 32.18 -14.67
C LEU A 305 -9.77 32.39 -13.16
N ARG A 306 -9.13 31.54 -12.36
CA ARG A 306 -9.06 31.71 -10.90
C ARG A 306 -8.31 32.97 -10.49
N LEU A 307 -7.25 33.30 -11.21
CA LEU A 307 -6.46 34.50 -10.97
C LEU A 307 -7.26 35.77 -11.31
N GLN A 308 -7.93 35.79 -12.47
CA GLN A 308 -8.84 36.86 -12.90
C GLN A 308 -9.94 37.11 -11.87
N ALA A 309 -10.61 36.05 -11.40
CA ALA A 309 -11.64 36.18 -10.37
C ALA A 309 -11.08 36.77 -9.05
N LYS A 310 -9.86 36.39 -8.66
CA LYS A 310 -9.21 36.94 -7.46
C LYS A 310 -8.85 38.41 -7.62
N VAL A 311 -8.29 38.80 -8.77
CA VAL A 311 -7.98 40.22 -9.10
C VAL A 311 -9.28 41.04 -9.05
N ALA A 312 -10.34 40.58 -9.74
CA ALA A 312 -11.64 41.25 -9.77
C ALA A 312 -12.28 41.41 -8.38
N SER A 313 -12.07 40.43 -7.48
CA SER A 313 -12.60 40.49 -6.12
C SER A 313 -11.83 41.43 -5.17
N GLY A 314 -10.75 42.08 -5.61
CA GLY A 314 -9.94 42.98 -4.77
C GLY A 314 -9.15 42.29 -3.66
N LYS A 315 -9.16 40.95 -3.59
CA LYS A 315 -8.47 40.16 -2.55
C LYS A 315 -6.97 40.02 -2.75
N ILE A 316 -6.42 40.52 -3.87
CA ILE A 316 -4.99 40.44 -4.18
C ILE A 316 -4.30 41.73 -3.73
N THR A 317 -3.35 41.58 -2.82
CA THR A 317 -2.45 42.64 -2.34
C THR A 317 -1.02 42.41 -2.85
N LYS A 318 -0.11 43.40 -2.70
CA LYS A 318 1.32 43.28 -3.07
C LYS A 318 2.00 42.02 -2.50
N LYS A 319 1.55 41.50 -1.34
CA LYS A 319 2.06 40.26 -0.72
C LYS A 319 1.80 38.98 -1.53
N HIS A 320 0.84 39.01 -2.47
CA HIS A 320 0.46 37.85 -3.29
C HIS A 320 1.25 37.76 -4.59
N ILE A 321 2.01 38.80 -4.94
CA ILE A 321 2.84 38.84 -6.13
C ILE A 321 4.11 38.06 -5.82
N ASN A 322 4.17 36.85 -6.38
CA ASN A 322 5.31 35.97 -6.27
C ASN A 322 5.40 35.11 -7.54
N ASN A 323 6.61 34.61 -7.85
CA ASN A 323 6.82 33.70 -8.98
C ASN A 323 6.35 32.26 -8.70
N ARG A 324 5.35 32.05 -7.83
CA ARG A 324 4.83 30.72 -7.49
C ARG A 324 3.48 30.47 -8.16
N GLY A 325 3.34 29.30 -8.78
CA GLY A 325 2.09 28.87 -9.41
C GLY A 325 1.64 29.85 -10.51
N TYR A 326 0.35 30.19 -10.50
CA TYR A 326 -0.23 31.12 -11.48
C TYR A 326 -0.03 32.60 -11.13
N ASN A 327 0.48 32.93 -9.94
CA ASN A 327 0.72 34.31 -9.54
C ASN A 327 1.86 34.97 -10.34
N LYS A 328 2.68 34.18 -11.05
CA LYS A 328 3.69 34.67 -11.99
C LYS A 328 3.11 35.48 -13.16
N TYR A 329 1.81 35.37 -13.42
CA TYR A 329 1.13 36.17 -14.42
C TYR A 329 0.68 37.53 -13.87
N LEU A 330 0.92 37.87 -12.60
CA LEU A 330 0.55 39.18 -12.07
C LEU A 330 1.67 40.20 -12.33
N ARG A 331 1.30 41.40 -12.79
CA ARG A 331 2.17 42.57 -12.90
C ARG A 331 1.65 43.71 -12.01
N ILE A 332 2.56 44.60 -11.60
CA ILE A 332 2.20 45.85 -10.91
C ILE A 332 2.27 46.98 -11.93
N GLU A 333 1.21 47.77 -12.01
CA GLU A 333 1.13 49.00 -12.79
C GLU A 333 0.89 50.18 -11.84
N GLY A 334 1.78 51.18 -11.86
CA GLY A 334 1.68 52.38 -11.02
C GLY A 334 1.74 52.10 -9.51
N GLU A 335 1.08 52.94 -8.70
CA GLU A 335 1.21 52.89 -7.24
C GLU A 335 0.50 51.69 -6.56
N ALA A 336 -0.46 51.02 -7.22
CA ALA A 336 -1.17 49.89 -6.60
C ALA A 336 -1.97 48.94 -7.53
N ASN A 337 -2.02 49.14 -8.85
CA ASN A 337 -2.89 48.32 -9.69
C ASN A 337 -2.20 47.01 -10.07
N ILE A 338 -2.91 45.90 -9.90
CA ILE A 338 -2.42 44.56 -10.23
C ILE A 338 -3.10 44.13 -11.54
N SER A 339 -2.32 43.98 -12.61
CA SER A 339 -2.77 43.52 -13.91
C SER A 339 -2.30 42.09 -14.19
N ILE A 340 -2.86 41.45 -15.22
CA ILE A 340 -2.48 40.10 -15.64
C ILE A 340 -1.71 40.18 -16.95
N ASP A 341 -0.53 39.59 -16.95
CA ASP A 341 0.37 39.42 -18.07
C ASP A 341 -0.07 38.26 -18.98
N LEU A 342 -0.91 38.58 -19.96
CA LEU A 342 -1.38 37.62 -20.97
C LEU A 342 -0.25 37.15 -21.89
N GLU A 343 0.77 37.96 -22.12
CA GLU A 343 1.90 37.60 -22.97
C GLU A 343 2.72 36.44 -22.36
N THR A 344 3.02 36.53 -21.05
CA THR A 344 3.68 35.43 -20.34
C THR A 344 2.79 34.19 -20.28
N PHE A 345 1.47 34.36 -20.15
CA PHE A 345 0.52 33.25 -20.22
C PHE A 345 0.57 32.53 -21.57
N GLU A 346 0.57 33.27 -22.69
CA GLU A 346 0.63 32.74 -24.04
C GLU A 346 1.97 32.05 -24.33
N LYS A 347 3.10 32.68 -23.97
CA LYS A 347 4.44 32.08 -24.09
C LYS A 347 4.57 30.77 -23.31
N ASP A 348 3.87 30.65 -22.19
CA ASP A 348 3.85 29.44 -21.37
C ASP A 348 3.24 28.22 -22.10
N ALA A 349 2.46 28.43 -23.17
CA ALA A 349 1.87 27.38 -24.00
C ALA A 349 2.90 26.48 -24.66
N ALA A 350 4.08 27.02 -25.01
CA ALA A 350 5.15 26.27 -25.66
C ALA A 350 5.70 25.13 -24.77
N TRP A 351 5.39 25.14 -23.48
CA TRP A 351 5.78 24.11 -22.53
C TRP A 351 4.71 23.04 -22.29
N ASP A 352 3.49 23.26 -22.77
CA ASP A 352 2.39 22.33 -22.55
C ASP A 352 2.71 21.01 -23.26
N GLY A 353 2.67 19.90 -22.52
CA GLY A 353 2.97 18.56 -23.07
C GLY A 353 4.41 18.10 -22.88
N LEU A 354 5.34 19.01 -22.59
CA LEU A 354 6.74 18.68 -22.31
C LEU A 354 6.94 18.21 -20.86
N LYS A 355 7.69 17.13 -20.69
CA LYS A 355 8.14 16.64 -19.38
C LYS A 355 9.60 16.24 -19.47
N GLY A 356 10.40 16.70 -18.51
CA GLY A 356 11.83 16.40 -18.44
C GLY A 356 12.20 15.50 -17.28
N TYR A 357 13.32 14.82 -17.42
CA TYR A 357 13.95 13.93 -16.45
C TYR A 357 15.46 14.19 -16.45
N VAL A 358 16.04 14.54 -15.31
CA VAL A 358 17.49 14.70 -15.13
C VAL A 358 18.08 13.35 -14.75
N THR A 359 19.13 12.92 -15.43
CA THR A 359 19.74 11.61 -15.21
C THR A 359 21.25 11.64 -15.44
N ASN A 360 21.99 10.79 -14.72
CA ASN A 360 23.37 10.42 -15.04
C ASN A 360 23.48 8.95 -15.48
N ALA A 361 22.35 8.26 -15.64
CA ALA A 361 22.33 6.85 -16.02
C ALA A 361 22.72 6.68 -17.49
N THR A 362 23.38 5.56 -17.81
CA THR A 362 23.78 5.23 -19.20
C THR A 362 22.64 4.65 -20.04
N LEU A 363 21.43 4.55 -19.47
CA LEU A 363 20.26 3.98 -20.14
C LEU A 363 19.83 4.80 -21.39
N PRO A 364 19.25 4.15 -22.42
CA PRO A 364 18.58 4.85 -23.53
C PRO A 364 17.47 5.79 -23.08
N ASP A 365 17.15 6.80 -23.88
CA ASP A 365 16.14 7.83 -23.55
C ASP A 365 14.75 7.20 -23.29
N GLU A 366 14.39 6.18 -24.06
CA GLU A 366 13.14 5.43 -23.92
C GLU A 366 13.07 4.66 -22.60
N GLU A 367 14.19 4.06 -22.18
CA GLU A 367 14.26 3.31 -20.92
C GLU A 367 14.23 4.24 -19.70
N VAL A 368 14.83 5.43 -19.80
CA VAL A 368 14.72 6.46 -18.76
C VAL A 368 13.26 6.85 -18.55
N LEU A 369 12.53 7.06 -19.65
CA LEU A 369 11.11 7.37 -19.63
C LEU A 369 10.28 6.21 -19.06
N ALA A 370 10.52 4.97 -19.51
CA ALA A 370 9.82 3.77 -19.03
C ALA A 370 10.03 3.54 -17.52
N ASN A 371 11.28 3.64 -17.04
CA ASN A 371 11.58 3.54 -15.62
C ASN A 371 10.91 4.67 -14.82
N TYR A 372 10.92 5.91 -15.31
CA TYR A 372 10.22 6.98 -14.60
C TYR A 372 8.69 6.77 -14.59
N HIS A 373 8.09 6.22 -15.64
CA HIS A 373 6.66 5.90 -15.63
C HIS A 373 6.27 4.92 -14.53
N ASN A 374 7.17 4.03 -14.14
CA ASN A 374 6.96 3.10 -13.04
C ASN A 374 6.91 3.79 -11.64
N LEU A 375 7.22 5.09 -11.50
CA LEU A 375 6.92 5.86 -10.27
C LEU A 375 5.43 5.82 -9.90
N TRP A 376 4.54 5.63 -10.87
CA TRP A 376 3.11 5.40 -10.61
C TRP A 376 2.89 4.25 -9.62
N PHE A 377 3.77 3.24 -9.59
CA PHE A 377 3.64 2.14 -8.65
C PHE A 377 3.70 2.68 -7.21
N ILE A 378 4.60 3.62 -6.90
CA ILE A 378 4.61 4.23 -5.57
C ILE A 378 3.37 5.09 -5.32
N GLU A 379 2.95 5.91 -6.28
CA GLU A 379 1.72 6.70 -6.11
C GLU A 379 0.53 5.78 -5.78
N ARG A 380 0.47 4.62 -6.43
CA ARG A 380 -0.51 3.57 -6.16
C ARG A 380 -0.31 2.97 -4.76
N VAL A 381 0.92 2.65 -4.34
CA VAL A 381 1.21 2.18 -2.97
C VAL A 381 0.69 3.16 -1.92
N PHE A 382 0.97 4.45 -2.09
CA PHE A 382 0.52 5.46 -1.13
C PHE A 382 -0.98 5.71 -1.20
N ARG A 383 -1.60 5.60 -2.38
CA ARG A 383 -3.05 5.64 -2.52
C ARG A 383 -3.68 4.48 -1.77
N MET A 384 -3.26 3.25 -2.04
CA MET A 384 -3.72 2.03 -1.35
C MET A 384 -3.50 2.15 0.16
N SER A 385 -2.35 2.66 0.58
CA SER A 385 -2.03 2.92 1.99
C SER A 385 -3.01 3.90 2.66
N LYS A 386 -3.46 4.92 1.92
CA LYS A 386 -4.38 5.95 2.43
C LYS A 386 -5.85 5.55 2.36
N THR A 387 -6.30 4.88 1.29
CA THR A 387 -7.71 4.56 1.05
C THR A 387 -8.06 3.12 1.40
N ASP A 388 -7.24 2.14 0.98
CA ASP A 388 -7.63 0.73 0.96
C ASP A 388 -7.17 -0.02 2.21
N LEU A 389 -5.93 0.28 2.64
CA LEU A 389 -5.32 -0.16 3.88
C LEU A 389 -5.72 0.70 5.07
N GLN A 390 -6.34 1.87 4.81
CA GLN A 390 -6.80 2.86 5.78
C GLN A 390 -5.79 3.17 6.89
N ILE A 391 -4.48 3.31 6.58
CA ILE A 391 -3.47 3.71 7.60
C ILE A 391 -3.99 4.89 8.43
N ARG A 392 -4.79 5.75 7.80
CA ARG A 392 -5.71 6.67 8.48
C ARG A 392 -7.15 6.11 8.47
N PRO A 393 -7.89 6.20 9.58
CA PRO A 393 -7.55 6.91 10.83
C PRO A 393 -6.57 6.14 11.73
N MET A 394 -5.61 6.87 12.31
CA MET A 394 -4.61 6.32 13.21
C MET A 394 -5.00 6.56 14.67
N TYR A 395 -5.47 5.50 15.34
CA TYR A 395 -5.99 5.54 16.70
C TYR A 395 -4.94 5.39 17.81
N HIS A 396 -3.65 5.46 17.47
CA HIS A 396 -2.54 5.24 18.40
C HIS A 396 -1.83 6.55 18.73
N ARG A 397 -1.54 6.77 20.01
CA ARG A 397 -0.79 7.95 20.50
C ARG A 397 0.69 7.65 20.75
N LEU A 398 1.01 6.47 21.30
CA LEU A 398 2.39 6.09 21.59
C LEU A 398 3.14 5.77 20.29
N ARG A 399 4.36 6.29 20.14
CA ARG A 399 5.15 6.16 18.91
C ARG A 399 5.44 4.71 18.53
N ASN A 400 5.78 3.83 19.47
CA ASN A 400 5.98 2.40 19.20
C ASN A 400 4.69 1.72 18.66
N ARG A 401 3.51 2.11 19.15
CA ARG A 401 2.23 1.59 18.63
C ARG A 401 1.85 2.16 17.28
N ILE A 402 2.23 3.42 17.01
CA ILE A 402 2.15 4.03 15.67
C ILE A 402 3.03 3.25 14.70
N GLU A 403 4.30 3.04 15.05
CA GLU A 403 5.27 2.27 14.28
C GLU A 403 4.77 0.82 14.05
N GLY A 404 4.23 0.17 15.07
CA GLY A 404 3.65 -1.18 14.97
C GLY A 404 2.41 -1.23 14.09
N HIS A 405 1.57 -0.19 14.12
CA HIS A 405 0.43 -0.10 13.21
C HIS A 405 0.86 0.04 11.75
N ILE A 406 1.84 0.89 11.48
CA ILE A 406 2.41 1.09 10.14
C ILE A 406 3.07 -0.19 9.66
N CYS A 407 3.79 -0.91 10.53
CA CYS A 407 4.39 -2.22 10.24
C CYS A 407 3.34 -3.25 9.78
N ILE A 408 2.19 -3.31 10.47
CA ILE A 408 1.08 -4.19 10.05
C ILE A 408 0.58 -3.79 8.66
N CYS A 409 0.34 -2.50 8.42
CA CYS A 409 -0.12 -2.03 7.11
C CYS A 409 0.90 -2.27 5.99
N PHE A 410 2.19 -2.16 6.29
CA PHE A 410 3.27 -2.52 5.37
C PHE A 410 3.20 -3.98 4.94
N CYS A 411 2.91 -4.90 5.87
CA CYS A 411 2.77 -6.32 5.55
C CYS A 411 1.50 -6.61 4.76
N VAL A 412 0.39 -5.94 5.10
CA VAL A 412 -0.85 -6.04 4.30
C VAL A 412 -0.63 -5.55 2.87
N TYR A 413 0.14 -4.48 2.68
CA TYR A 413 0.51 -4.00 1.35
C TYR A 413 1.22 -5.09 0.53
N VAL A 414 2.18 -5.80 1.13
CA VAL A 414 2.87 -6.93 0.48
C VAL A 414 1.88 -8.00 0.05
N LEU A 415 0.97 -8.43 0.94
CA LEU A 415 -0.02 -9.47 0.60
C LEU A 415 -0.97 -9.04 -0.52
N GLN A 416 -1.35 -7.76 -0.55
CA GLN A 416 -2.18 -7.21 -1.62
C GLN A 416 -1.44 -7.20 -2.95
N LEU A 417 -0.17 -6.80 -2.95
CA LEU A 417 0.65 -6.83 -4.16
C LEU A 417 0.88 -8.26 -4.67
N GLU A 418 1.12 -9.22 -3.78
CA GLU A 418 1.25 -10.62 -4.17
C GLU A 418 -0.03 -11.17 -4.78
N MET A 419 -1.19 -10.83 -4.20
CA MET A 419 -2.49 -11.16 -4.81
C MET A 419 -2.64 -10.53 -6.20
N GLU A 420 -2.27 -9.27 -6.38
CA GLU A 420 -2.32 -8.63 -7.72
C GLU A 420 -1.39 -9.32 -8.73
N ARG A 421 -0.16 -9.65 -8.32
CA ARG A 421 0.81 -10.34 -9.19
C ARG A 421 0.28 -11.70 -9.64
N LEU A 422 -0.26 -12.47 -8.70
CA LEU A 422 -0.93 -13.74 -8.94
C LEU A 422 -2.08 -13.59 -9.93
N LEU A 423 -3.02 -12.67 -9.66
CA LEU A 423 -4.21 -12.49 -10.50
C LEU A 423 -3.84 -12.05 -11.92
N LYS A 424 -2.83 -11.19 -12.04
CA LYS A 424 -2.29 -10.76 -13.33
C LYS A 424 -1.61 -11.90 -14.08
N ALA A 425 -0.79 -12.71 -13.40
CA ALA A 425 -0.12 -13.87 -14.02
C ALA A 425 -1.13 -14.92 -14.51
N ALA A 426 -2.23 -15.10 -13.78
CA ALA A 426 -3.32 -15.99 -14.16
C ALA A 426 -4.27 -15.41 -15.22
N ASN A 427 -4.11 -14.15 -15.64
CA ASN A 427 -5.07 -13.41 -16.46
C ASN A 427 -6.51 -13.49 -15.93
N SER A 428 -6.68 -13.50 -14.60
CA SER A 428 -7.99 -13.63 -13.96
C SER A 428 -8.81 -12.34 -14.08
N THR A 429 -10.14 -12.48 -14.11
CA THR A 429 -11.08 -11.35 -14.08
C THR A 429 -11.34 -10.82 -12.66
N ILE A 430 -10.89 -11.57 -11.64
CA ILE A 430 -11.04 -11.18 -10.24
C ILE A 430 -10.11 -10.00 -9.95
N THR A 431 -10.67 -8.91 -9.41
CA THR A 431 -9.89 -7.76 -8.92
C THR A 431 -9.48 -7.96 -7.46
N LEU A 432 -8.46 -7.23 -7.00
CA LEU A 432 -8.04 -7.26 -5.60
C LEU A 432 -9.20 -6.93 -4.63
N GLU A 433 -10.01 -5.94 -4.96
CA GLU A 433 -11.19 -5.57 -4.17
C GLU A 433 -12.21 -6.73 -4.14
N LYS A 434 -12.47 -7.34 -5.30
CA LYS A 434 -13.36 -8.50 -5.38
C LYS A 434 -12.84 -9.68 -4.58
N ALA A 435 -11.54 -9.96 -4.61
CA ALA A 435 -10.91 -11.00 -3.80
C ALA A 435 -11.13 -10.74 -2.30
N ARG A 436 -10.97 -9.50 -1.84
CA ARG A 436 -11.24 -9.11 -0.43
C ARG A 436 -12.69 -9.28 -0.03
N GLU A 437 -13.64 -9.07 -0.93
CA GLU A 437 -15.06 -9.30 -0.66
C GLU A 437 -15.41 -10.80 -0.65
N LEU A 438 -14.88 -11.58 -1.60
CA LEU A 438 -15.14 -13.01 -1.71
C LEU A 438 -14.73 -13.78 -0.45
N VAL A 439 -13.59 -13.42 0.14
CA VAL A 439 -13.10 -14.09 1.37
C VAL A 439 -13.96 -13.82 2.59
N LYS A 440 -14.74 -12.71 2.62
CA LYS A 440 -15.61 -12.39 3.77
C LYS A 440 -16.79 -13.35 3.90
N THR A 441 -17.13 -14.06 2.84
CA THR A 441 -18.28 -14.96 2.76
C THR A 441 -17.88 -16.42 2.52
N MET A 442 -16.60 -16.77 2.75
CA MET A 442 -16.16 -18.16 2.78
C MET A 442 -16.24 -18.67 4.22
N TYR A 443 -17.20 -19.55 4.48
CA TYR A 443 -17.52 -20.02 5.83
C TYR A 443 -16.98 -21.42 6.11
N ALA A 444 -16.73 -21.68 7.39
CA ALA A 444 -16.44 -23.00 7.93
C ALA A 444 -17.43 -23.34 9.03
N LEU A 445 -17.77 -24.62 9.13
CA LEU A 445 -18.60 -25.19 10.19
C LEU A 445 -17.73 -25.96 11.18
N THR A 446 -17.88 -25.63 12.46
CA THR A 446 -17.26 -26.35 13.58
C THR A 446 -18.29 -27.26 14.25
N TYR A 447 -18.03 -28.57 14.26
CA TYR A 447 -18.95 -29.57 14.81
C TYR A 447 -18.18 -30.70 15.48
N THR A 448 -18.79 -31.32 16.47
CA THR A 448 -18.20 -32.48 17.16
C THR A 448 -18.80 -33.75 16.59
N LYS A 449 -17.95 -34.60 16.00
CA LYS A 449 -18.37 -35.91 15.50
C LYS A 449 -18.77 -36.81 16.68
N SER A 450 -19.75 -37.69 16.48
CA SER A 450 -20.14 -38.66 17.48
C SER A 450 -18.94 -39.52 17.90
N GLY A 451 -18.70 -39.65 19.22
CA GLY A 451 -17.55 -40.37 19.77
C GLY A 451 -16.21 -39.60 19.78
N HIS A 452 -16.15 -38.37 19.25
CA HIS A 452 -14.95 -37.52 19.32
C HIS A 452 -15.09 -36.43 20.39
N ILE A 453 -14.02 -36.21 21.17
CA ILE A 453 -13.97 -35.15 22.18
C ILE A 453 -13.59 -33.80 21.54
N LYS A 454 -12.76 -33.84 20.48
CA LYS A 454 -12.28 -32.62 19.81
C LYS A 454 -13.24 -32.19 18.71
N PRO A 455 -13.61 -30.90 18.65
CA PRO A 455 -14.39 -30.37 17.54
C PRO A 455 -13.59 -30.48 16.23
N SER A 456 -14.28 -30.84 15.16
CA SER A 456 -13.78 -30.81 13.78
C SER A 456 -14.23 -29.50 13.11
N LYS A 457 -13.42 -28.99 12.19
CA LYS A 457 -13.74 -27.81 11.39
C LYS A 457 -13.73 -28.18 9.91
N THR A 458 -14.76 -27.80 9.16
CA THR A 458 -14.88 -28.11 7.74
C THR A 458 -15.35 -26.88 6.97
N MET A 459 -14.65 -26.54 5.88
CA MET A 459 -15.08 -25.47 4.98
C MET A 459 -16.41 -25.86 4.32
N LEU A 460 -17.34 -24.91 4.27
CA LEU A 460 -18.52 -25.05 3.42
C LEU A 460 -18.07 -24.99 1.95
N ARG A 461 -18.89 -25.55 1.06
CA ARG A 461 -18.60 -25.50 -0.38
C ARG A 461 -18.55 -24.04 -0.83
N MET A 462 -17.47 -23.70 -1.52
CA MET A 462 -17.23 -22.37 -2.06
C MET A 462 -18.10 -22.14 -3.30
N ASP A 463 -18.56 -20.91 -3.49
CA ASP A 463 -19.16 -20.46 -4.74
C ASP A 463 -18.13 -20.51 -5.89
N PRO A 464 -18.54 -20.53 -7.18
CA PRO A 464 -17.61 -20.68 -8.30
C PRO A 464 -16.42 -19.70 -8.28
N LEU A 465 -16.66 -18.41 -8.03
CA LEU A 465 -15.61 -17.39 -7.95
C LEU A 465 -14.72 -17.54 -6.71
N GLN A 466 -15.28 -18.04 -5.59
CA GLN A 466 -14.51 -18.32 -4.39
C GLN A 466 -13.58 -19.52 -4.62
N GLN A 467 -14.08 -20.56 -5.29
CA GLN A 467 -13.33 -21.74 -5.66
C GLN A 467 -12.21 -21.42 -6.65
N GLU A 468 -12.48 -20.60 -7.67
CA GLU A 468 -11.47 -20.07 -8.61
C GLU A 468 -10.35 -19.35 -7.85
N LEU A 469 -10.71 -18.37 -7.00
CA LEU A 469 -9.74 -17.62 -6.21
C LEU A 469 -8.87 -18.53 -5.33
N TYR A 470 -9.49 -19.50 -4.65
CA TYR A 470 -8.78 -20.45 -3.80
C TYR A 470 -7.79 -21.32 -4.61
N GLN A 471 -8.20 -21.80 -5.79
CA GLN A 471 -7.36 -22.61 -6.67
C GLN A 471 -6.16 -21.81 -7.20
N LEU A 472 -6.40 -20.58 -7.68
CA LEU A 472 -5.33 -19.71 -8.16
C LEU A 472 -4.26 -19.48 -7.09
N VAL A 473 -4.67 -19.29 -5.84
CA VAL A 473 -3.77 -19.11 -4.69
C VAL A 473 -3.03 -20.40 -4.33
N ASP A 474 -3.71 -21.53 -4.32
CA ASP A 474 -3.08 -22.83 -4.08
C ASP A 474 -2.02 -23.16 -5.14
N GLU A 475 -2.31 -22.92 -6.41
CA GLU A 475 -1.41 -23.15 -7.54
C GLU A 475 -0.22 -22.19 -7.52
N TRP A 476 -0.44 -20.89 -7.24
CA TRP A 476 0.62 -19.90 -7.14
C TRP A 476 1.64 -20.23 -6.05
N VAL A 477 1.16 -20.62 -4.86
CA VAL A 477 2.05 -20.97 -3.76
C VAL A 477 2.84 -22.25 -4.06
N LYS A 478 2.22 -23.22 -4.75
CA LYS A 478 2.89 -24.48 -5.13
C LYS A 478 3.91 -24.30 -6.26
N SER A 479 3.63 -23.45 -7.25
CA SER A 479 4.49 -23.27 -8.40
C SER A 479 5.81 -22.57 -8.05
N ASP A 480 5.80 -21.61 -7.12
CA ASP A 480 7.01 -20.95 -6.65
C ASP A 480 7.85 -21.86 -5.72
N LEU A 481 7.20 -22.72 -4.93
CA LEU A 481 7.89 -23.73 -4.11
C LEU A 481 8.49 -24.88 -4.92
N GLY A 482 8.00 -25.13 -6.15
CA GLY A 482 8.53 -26.16 -7.05
C GLY A 482 9.70 -25.69 -7.92
N ASN A 483 9.98 -24.38 -7.95
CA ASN A 483 11.08 -23.75 -8.70
C ASN A 483 12.24 -23.27 -7.79
N ALA A 484 12.13 -23.49 -6.47
CA ALA A 484 13.16 -23.26 -5.46
C ALA A 484 13.85 -24.58 -5.08
#